data_AF-A0A7U9KVL7-F1
#
_entry.id   AF-A0A7U9KVL7-F1
#
_cell.length_a   1.000
_cell.length_b   1.000
_cell.length_c   1.000
_cell.angle_alpha   90.00
_cell.angle_beta   90.00
_cell.angle_gamma   90.00
#
_symmetry.space_group_name_H-M   'P 1'
#
loop_
_entity.id
_entity.type
_entity.pdbx_description
1 polymer ?
#
loop_
_entity_poly.entity_id
_entity_poly.type
_entity_poly.pdbx_seq_one_letter_code
_entity_poly.pdbx_strand_id
1 'polypeptide(L)'
;MPADTTTYDSDLYEALIAERYGRPMSEILQEHHRAPLPELLKERHRRPAPTAANRPLHSPTPDPDAARHRADLEAAIAQRGTKAA
;
A
#
# COMPACT_ATOMS: atom_id res chain seq x y z
N MET A 1 31.93 0.36 4.25
CA MET A 1 31.87 1.63 5.00
C MET A 1 30.48 1.70 5.63
N PRO A 2 30.31 1.58 6.95
CA PRO A 2 28.99 1.74 7.54
C PRO A 2 28.56 3.22 7.39
N ALA A 3 27.30 3.44 7.02
CA ALA A 3 26.76 4.77 6.81
C ALA A 3 26.28 5.34 8.16
N ASP A 4 27.04 6.27 8.73
CA ASP A 4 26.69 6.98 9.98
C ASP A 4 25.48 7.93 9.82
N THR A 5 24.89 7.97 8.62
CA THR A 5 23.74 8.81 8.27
C THR A 5 22.42 8.29 8.84
N THR A 6 22.35 7.04 9.30
CA THR A 6 21.07 6.43 9.71
C THR A 6 20.57 6.94 11.07
N THR A 7 21.48 7.29 11.98
CA THR A 7 21.09 7.68 13.35
C THR A 7 20.48 9.08 13.39
N TYR A 8 21.12 10.04 12.72
CA TYR A 8 20.60 11.42 12.64
C TYR A 8 19.28 11.50 11.87
N ASP A 9 19.14 10.72 10.81
CA ASP A 9 17.90 10.62 10.03
C ASP A 9 16.77 9.94 10.83
N SER A 10 17.12 8.94 11.66
CA SER A 10 16.19 8.28 12.58
C SER A 10 15.68 9.24 13.66
N ASP A 11 16.54 10.05 14.26
CA ASP A 11 16.16 11.01 15.30
C ASP A 11 15.26 12.13 14.74
N LEU A 12 15.56 12.62 13.53
CA LEU A 12 14.73 13.60 12.83
C LEU A 12 13.35 13.02 12.48
N TYR A 13 13.33 11.79 11.96
CA TYR A 13 12.10 11.08 11.66
C TYR A 13 11.23 10.91 12.91
N GLU A 14 11.82 10.51 14.03
CA GLU A 14 11.12 10.33 15.30
C GLU A 14 10.54 11.65 15.85
N ALA A 15 11.28 12.76 15.71
CA ALA A 15 10.79 14.09 16.08
C ALA A 15 9.58 14.52 15.26
N LEU A 16 9.59 14.30 13.94
CA LEU A 16 8.46 14.62 13.05
C LEU A 16 7.21 13.80 13.38
N ILE A 17 7.39 12.54 13.80
CA ILE A 17 6.30 11.68 14.24
C ILE A 17 5.71 12.19 15.55
N ALA A 18 6.56 12.56 16.52
CA ALA A 18 6.11 13.13 17.78
C ALA A 18 5.35 14.45 17.57
N GLU A 19 5.77 15.31 16.64
CA GLU A 19 5.06 16.54 16.30
C GLU A 19 3.69 16.27 15.67
N ARG A 20 3.62 15.31 14.72
CA ARG A 20 2.39 15.00 13.99
C ARG A 20 1.35 14.27 14.83
N TYR A 21 1.78 13.35 15.69
CA TYR A 21 0.91 12.42 16.40
C TYR A 21 0.91 12.64 17.93
N GLY A 22 1.77 13.53 18.44
CA GLY A 22 1.89 13.84 19.87
C GLY A 22 2.56 12.75 20.72
N ARG A 23 3.10 11.70 20.08
CA ARG A 23 3.64 10.48 20.73
C ARG A 23 4.76 9.87 19.88
N PRO A 24 5.71 9.12 20.48
CA PRO A 24 6.79 8.47 19.74
C PRO A 24 6.28 7.27 18.92
N MET A 25 7.03 6.92 17.87
CA MET A 25 6.68 5.82 16.94
C MET A 25 6.49 4.47 17.67
N SER A 26 7.31 4.21 18.69
CA SER A 26 7.27 2.96 19.46
C SER A 26 5.92 2.73 20.16
N GLU A 27 5.28 3.78 20.68
CA GLU A 27 3.95 3.69 21.30
C GLU A 27 2.86 3.40 20.27
N ILE A 28 2.91 4.07 19.12
CA ILE A 28 1.96 3.89 18.01
C ILE A 28 2.00 2.43 17.51
N LEU A 29 3.21 1.88 17.35
CA LEU A 29 3.39 0.49 16.95
C LEU A 29 2.88 -0.48 18.02
N GLN A 30 3.09 -0.20 19.30
CA GLN A 30 2.56 -1.03 20.38
C GLN A 30 1.02 -1.08 20.40
N GLU A 31 0.33 0.03 20.14
CA GLU A 31 -1.12 0.05 20.03
C GLU A 31 -1.63 -0.82 18.88
N HIS A 32 -0.93 -0.81 17.73
CA HIS A 32 -1.24 -1.70 16.60
C HIS A 32 -1.08 -3.18 16.96
N HIS A 33 -0.10 -3.52 17.79
CA HIS A 33 0.14 -4.90 18.22
C HIS A 33 -0.74 -5.34 19.41
N ARG A 34 -1.37 -4.40 20.11
CA ARG A 34 -2.47 -4.70 21.03
C ARG A 34 -3.71 -5.06 20.21
N ALA A 35 -3.73 -6.30 19.72
CA ALA A 35 -4.92 -6.92 19.15
C ALA A 35 -6.14 -6.65 20.06
N PRO A 36 -7.35 -6.46 19.49
CA PRO A 36 -8.53 -6.27 20.31
C PRO A 36 -8.69 -7.47 21.24
N LEU A 37 -8.89 -7.19 22.54
CA LEU A 37 -9.26 -8.19 23.53
C LEU A 37 -10.32 -9.13 22.94
N PRO A 38 -10.24 -10.46 23.14
CA PRO A 38 -11.19 -11.42 22.59
C PRO A 38 -12.68 -11.06 22.84
N GLU A 39 -12.95 -10.29 23.88
CA GLU A 39 -14.27 -9.72 24.21
C GLU A 39 -14.86 -8.81 23.10
N LEU A 40 -14.05 -7.98 22.42
CA LEU A 40 -14.51 -7.10 21.33
C LEU A 40 -14.93 -7.87 20.07
N LEU A 41 -14.33 -9.05 19.83
CA LEU A 41 -14.73 -9.94 18.74
C LEU A 41 -16.08 -10.59 19.04
N LYS A 42 -16.35 -10.96 20.31
CA LYS A 42 -17.64 -11.53 20.73
C LYS A 42 -18.81 -10.56 20.49
N GLU A 43 -18.61 -9.26 20.72
CA GLU A 43 -19.66 -8.25 20.47
C GLU A 43 -19.98 -8.05 18.99
N ARG A 44 -19.01 -8.18 18.08
CA ARG A 44 -19.26 -8.09 16.63
C ARG A 44 -20.13 -9.23 16.10
N HIS A 45 -20.12 -10.40 16.72
CA HIS A 45 -20.97 -11.52 16.31
C HIS A 45 -22.45 -11.36 16.72
N ARG A 46 -22.76 -10.47 17.67
CA ARG A 46 -24.15 -10.23 18.11
C ARG A 46 -24.87 -9.14 17.32
N ARG A 47 -24.16 -8.31 16.55
CA ARG A 47 -24.78 -7.27 15.74
C ARG A 47 -25.06 -7.82 14.34
N PRO A 48 -26.28 -7.66 13.81
CA PRO A 48 -26.53 -7.97 12.41
C PRO A 48 -25.56 -7.15 11.55
N ALA A 49 -24.88 -7.81 10.62
CA ALA A 49 -23.94 -7.14 9.74
C ALA A 49 -24.69 -6.03 8.96
N PRO A 50 -24.12 -4.82 8.85
CA PRO A 50 -24.74 -3.78 8.02
C PRO A 50 -24.83 -4.32 6.60
N THR A 51 -26.05 -4.33 6.05
CA THR A 51 -26.29 -4.72 4.66
C THR A 51 -25.39 -3.86 3.78
N ALA A 52 -24.43 -4.50 3.11
CA ALA A 52 -23.49 -3.78 2.27
C ALA A 52 -24.29 -3.01 1.20
N ALA A 53 -24.21 -1.69 1.24
CA ALA A 53 -24.77 -0.87 0.18
C ALA A 53 -24.10 -1.29 -1.13
N ASN A 54 -24.92 -1.73 -2.08
CA ASN A 54 -24.52 -2.22 -3.38
C ASN A 54 -23.88 -1.06 -4.16
N ARG A 55 -22.57 -0.87 -4.01
CA ARG A 55 -21.83 0.21 -4.66
C ARG A 55 -21.64 -0.18 -6.12
N PRO A 56 -22.11 0.61 -7.10
CA PRO A 56 -21.92 0.28 -8.51
C PRO A 56 -20.42 0.21 -8.79
N LEU A 57 -19.96 -0.92 -9.32
CA LEU A 57 -18.58 -1.09 -9.78
C LEU A 57 -18.32 -0.03 -10.86
N HIS A 58 -17.43 0.92 -10.58
CA HIS A 58 -16.92 1.80 -11.61
C HIS A 58 -16.15 0.94 -12.63
N SER A 59 -16.55 0.98 -13.89
CA SER A 59 -15.75 0.47 -14.99
C SER A 59 -14.51 1.36 -15.12
N PRO A 60 -13.28 0.81 -15.03
CA PRO A 60 -12.08 1.62 -15.19
C PRO A 60 -12.04 2.23 -16.58
N THR A 61 -11.71 3.51 -16.67
CA THR A 61 -11.50 4.22 -17.93
C THR A 61 -10.32 3.57 -18.68
N PRO A 62 -10.45 3.27 -19.98
CA PRO A 62 -9.35 2.71 -20.76
C PRO A 62 -8.18 3.70 -20.84
N ASP A 63 -6.96 3.16 -20.68
CA ASP A 63 -5.72 3.92 -20.75
C ASP A 63 -5.51 4.50 -22.16
N PRO A 64 -5.33 5.83 -22.31
CA PRO A 64 -5.12 6.48 -23.61
C PRO A 64 -3.86 6.01 -24.34
N ASP A 65 -2.84 5.54 -23.62
CA ASP A 65 -1.56 5.12 -24.19
C ASP A 65 -1.48 3.62 -24.49
N ALA A 66 -2.56 2.88 -24.24
CA ALA A 66 -2.63 1.43 -24.45
C ALA A 66 -2.31 1.01 -25.90
N ALA A 67 -2.69 1.83 -26.88
CA ALA A 67 -2.41 1.57 -28.29
C ALA A 67 -0.91 1.66 -28.61
N ARG A 68 -0.22 2.62 -28.03
CA ARG A 68 1.23 2.82 -28.20
C ARG A 68 2.01 1.68 -27.54
N HIS A 69 1.63 1.32 -26.32
CA HIS A 69 2.22 0.20 -25.61
C HIS A 69 2.08 -1.13 -26.38
N ARG A 70 0.94 -1.36 -27.05
CA ARG A 70 0.74 -2.55 -27.91
C ARG A 70 1.66 -2.54 -29.13
N ALA A 71 1.79 -1.40 -29.81
CA ALA A 71 2.67 -1.27 -30.97
C ALA A 71 4.15 -1.52 -30.61
N ASP A 72 4.60 -1.02 -29.45
CA ASP A 72 5.97 -1.23 -28.98
C ASP A 72 6.25 -2.72 -28.69
N LEU A 73 5.29 -3.43 -28.10
CA LEU A 73 5.40 -4.87 -27.86
C LEU A 73 5.46 -5.67 -29.16
N GLU A 74 4.62 -5.34 -30.14
CA GLU A 74 4.61 -6.01 -31.45
C GLU A 74 5.94 -5.81 -32.19
N ALA A 75 6.48 -4.58 -32.17
CA ALA A 75 7.77 -4.28 -32.75
C ALA A 75 8.92 -5.06 -32.07
N ALA A 76 8.91 -5.15 -30.73
CA ALA A 76 9.90 -5.92 -29.98
C ALA A 76 9.85 -7.42 -30.29
N ILE A 77 8.64 -7.97 -30.44
CA ILE A 77 8.43 -9.38 -30.81
C ILE A 77 8.93 -9.65 -32.24
N ALA A 78 8.62 -8.77 -33.20
CA ALA A 78 9.06 -8.91 -34.58
C ALA A 78 10.59 -8.90 -34.73
N GLN A 79 11.28 -7.98 -34.03
CA GLN A 79 12.75 -7.92 -34.01
C GLN A 79 13.39 -9.17 -33.40
N ARG A 80 12.72 -9.78 -32.40
CA ARG A 80 13.19 -11.02 -31.79
C ARG A 80 13.05 -12.22 -32.74
N GLY A 81 12.05 -12.22 -33.60
CA GLY A 81 11.85 -13.24 -34.64
C GLY A 81 12.89 -13.21 -35.76
N THR A 82 13.32 -12.02 -36.19
CA THR A 82 14.32 -11.86 -37.27
C THR A 82 15.76 -12.16 -36.86
N LYS A 83 16.08 -12.12 -35.56
CA LYS A 83 17.42 -12.46 -35.03
C LYS A 83 17.64 -13.97 -34.84
N ALA A 84 16.57 -14.77 -34.95
CA ALA A 84 16.60 -16.21 -34.77
C ALA A 84 16.61 -17.01 -36.09
N ALA A 85 16.82 -16.34 -37.23
CA ALA A 85 16.94 -16.94 -38.56
C ALA A 85 18.35 -16.75 -39.13
#